data_AF-G3AH50-F1
#
_entry.id   AF-G3AH50-F1
#
_cell.length_a   1.000
_cell.length_b   1.000
_cell.length_c   1.000
_cell.angle_alpha   90.00
_cell.angle_beta   90.00
_cell.angle_gamma   90.00
#
_symmetry.space_group_name_H-M   'P 1'
#
loop_
_entity.id
_entity.type
_entity.pdbx_description
1 polymer ?
#
loop_
_entity_poly.entity_id
_entity_poly.type
_entity_poly.pdbx_seq_one_letter_code
_entity_poly.pdbx_strand_id
1 'polypeptide(L)'
;MVTYRDIVPIGTGLIIAASSFGLGVVYSSWPYDVNTLWRYEEGAIDVSIAHYQQWANSPMYIHYTLQAVAGLGLLGCFIKLYKPNEDAKYFEYGTLGLLMVGLIIYLTNLRTGINSCITGNWGEVDAATGVNVMAASQVMIVFALVGVLVLQAGLYYAEWYENKLKEEFYKEEAAEAAAAAEKQAKEEEEVQAETQENAETSGAARKTKQTARKRKS
;
A
#
# COMPACT_ATOMS: atom_id res chain seq x y z
N MET A 1 20.11 -12.51 3.14
CA MET A 1 19.78 -12.31 1.70
C MET A 1 18.44 -11.61 1.68
N VAL A 2 18.34 -10.40 1.13
CA VAL A 2 17.08 -9.63 1.09
C VAL A 2 16.11 -10.33 0.14
N THR A 3 14.90 -10.63 0.61
CA THR A 3 13.88 -11.29 -0.20
C THR A 3 13.00 -10.25 -0.88
N TYR A 4 12.34 -10.61 -1.98
CA TYR A 4 11.44 -9.67 -2.70
C TYR A 4 10.35 -9.10 -1.77
N ARG A 5 9.84 -9.91 -0.84
CA ARG A 5 8.85 -9.48 0.16
C ARG A 5 9.32 -8.32 1.02
N ASP A 6 10.63 -8.23 1.29
CA ASP A 6 11.21 -7.16 2.09
C ASP A 6 11.29 -5.83 1.32
N ILE A 7 11.24 -5.88 -0.02
CA ILE A 7 11.35 -4.71 -0.91
C ILE A 7 9.96 -4.14 -1.25
N VAL A 8 8.90 -4.93 -1.17
CA VAL A 8 7.52 -4.48 -1.46
C VAL A 8 7.10 -3.27 -0.59
N PRO A 9 7.34 -3.25 0.74
CA PRO A 9 7.04 -2.07 1.57
C PRO A 9 7.86 -0.84 1.17
N ILE A 10 9.10 -1.02 0.71
CA ILE A 10 9.93 0.06 0.19
C ILE A 10 9.26 0.66 -1.06
N GLY A 11 8.72 -0.19 -1.95
CA GLY A 11 7.93 0.25 -3.10
C GLY A 11 6.75 1.14 -2.70
N THR A 12 5.95 0.71 -1.72
CA THR A 12 4.84 1.52 -1.17
C THR A 12 5.33 2.86 -0.62
N GLY A 13 6.41 2.85 0.15
CA GLY A 13 7.01 4.07 0.71
C GLY A 13 7.46 5.05 -0.36
N LEU A 14 8.09 4.57 -1.44
CA LEU A 14 8.52 5.41 -2.56
C LEU A 14 7.33 6.05 -3.30
N ILE A 15 6.25 5.30 -3.52
CA ILE A 15 5.02 5.81 -4.15
C ILE A 15 4.41 6.93 -3.28
N ILE A 16 4.18 6.67 -2.00
CA ILE A 16 3.56 7.63 -1.08
C ILE A 16 4.40 8.90 -0.94
N ALA A 17 5.72 8.73 -0.80
CA ALA A 17 6.65 9.86 -0.69
C ALA A 17 6.65 10.71 -1.96
N ALA A 18 6.71 10.09 -3.13
CA ALA A 18 6.69 10.79 -4.41
C ALA A 18 5.36 11.53 -4.66
N SER A 19 4.23 10.88 -4.37
CA SER A 19 2.90 11.50 -4.49
C SER A 19 2.72 12.66 -3.52
N SER A 20 3.15 12.52 -2.27
CA SER A 20 3.09 13.60 -1.27
C SER A 20 3.97 14.78 -1.65
N PHE A 21 5.18 14.52 -2.14
CA PHE A 21 6.06 15.58 -2.65
C PHE A 21 5.43 16.29 -3.85
N GLY A 22 4.88 15.54 -4.81
CA GLY A 22 4.18 16.09 -5.97
C GLY A 22 2.99 16.98 -5.58
N LEU A 23 2.20 16.56 -4.59
CA LEU A 23 1.12 17.40 -4.02
C LEU A 23 1.65 18.69 -3.40
N GLY A 24 2.80 18.64 -2.72
CA GLY A 24 3.47 19.84 -2.21
C GLY A 24 3.91 20.79 -3.32
N VAL A 25 4.42 20.26 -4.43
CA VAL A 25 4.79 21.05 -5.62
C VAL A 25 3.57 21.73 -6.22
N VAL A 26 2.46 21.01 -6.40
CA VAL A 26 1.22 21.60 -6.92
C VAL A 26 0.64 22.65 -5.95
N TYR A 27 0.65 22.36 -4.66
CA TYR A 27 0.21 23.29 -3.62
C TYR A 27 0.99 24.61 -3.66
N SER A 28 2.29 24.58 -4.00
CA SER A 28 3.10 25.80 -4.11
C SER A 28 2.63 26.76 -5.21
N SER A 29 1.95 26.27 -6.25
CA SER A 29 1.37 27.09 -7.32
C SER A 29 -0.04 27.59 -7.00
N TRP A 30 -0.70 27.02 -5.98
CA TRP A 30 -2.09 27.34 -5.65
C TRP A 30 -2.36 28.83 -5.36
N PRO A 31 -1.51 29.57 -4.61
CA PRO A 31 -1.74 30.99 -4.34
C PRO A 31 -1.79 31.87 -5.60
N TYR A 32 -1.19 31.41 -6.69
CA TYR A 32 -1.15 32.12 -7.98
C TYR A 32 -2.35 31.73 -8.83
N ASP A 33 -2.60 30.42 -8.95
CA ASP A 33 -3.65 29.87 -9.82
C ASP A 33 -5.08 30.07 -9.27
N VAL A 34 -5.24 30.24 -7.95
CA VAL A 34 -6.58 30.46 -7.36
C VAL A 34 -7.22 31.75 -7.87
N ASN A 35 -6.39 32.76 -8.13
CA ASN A 35 -6.84 34.07 -8.57
C ASN A 35 -7.11 34.11 -10.09
N THR A 36 -6.61 33.14 -10.85
CA THR A 36 -6.90 33.02 -12.29
C THR A 36 -8.15 32.18 -12.53
N LEU A 37 -8.29 31.03 -11.86
CA LEU A 37 -9.32 30.04 -12.18
C LEU A 37 -10.64 30.24 -11.43
N TRP A 38 -10.64 30.82 -10.22
CA TRP A 38 -11.87 30.97 -9.41
C TRP A 38 -12.20 32.40 -9.01
N ARG A 39 -11.20 33.23 -8.66
CA ARG A 39 -11.47 34.59 -8.13
C ARG A 39 -11.45 35.67 -9.19
N TYR A 40 -10.76 35.43 -10.32
CA TYR A 40 -10.66 36.34 -11.46
C TYR A 40 -10.20 37.75 -11.05
N GLU A 41 -9.15 37.83 -10.23
CA GLU A 41 -8.61 39.12 -9.78
C GLU A 41 -7.87 39.84 -10.93
N GLU A 42 -7.91 41.17 -10.92
CA GLU A 42 -7.19 42.00 -11.90
C GLU A 42 -5.68 41.77 -11.78
N GLY A 43 -5.00 41.57 -12.90
CA GLY A 43 -3.56 41.27 -12.94
C GLY A 43 -3.17 39.85 -12.50
N ALA A 44 -4.12 38.98 -12.14
CA ALA A 44 -3.82 37.61 -11.68
C ALA A 44 -3.09 36.78 -12.75
N ILE A 45 -3.43 36.98 -14.03
CA ILE A 45 -2.77 36.28 -15.15
C ILE A 45 -1.29 36.63 -15.19
N ASP A 46 -0.92 37.91 -15.09
CA ASP A 46 0.47 38.36 -15.13
C ASP A 46 1.26 37.84 -13.93
N VAL A 47 0.64 37.82 -12.75
CA VAL A 47 1.22 37.26 -11.53
C VAL A 47 1.50 35.76 -11.69
N SER A 48 0.57 35.01 -12.28
CA SER A 48 0.75 33.57 -12.55
C SER A 48 1.83 33.33 -13.63
N ILE A 49 1.87 34.14 -14.69
CA ILE A 49 2.94 34.08 -15.71
C ILE A 49 4.32 34.32 -15.06
N ALA A 50 4.44 35.34 -14.22
CA ALA A 50 5.69 35.65 -13.53
C ALA A 50 6.16 34.49 -12.62
N HIS A 51 5.22 33.84 -11.93
CA HIS A 51 5.50 32.63 -11.14
C HIS A 51 6.07 31.49 -12.01
N TYR A 52 5.40 31.18 -13.12
CA TYR A 52 5.84 30.12 -14.02
C TYR A 52 7.17 30.45 -14.72
N GLN A 53 7.41 31.71 -15.06
CA GLN A 53 8.70 32.17 -15.57
C GLN A 53 9.81 32.03 -14.52
N GLN A 54 9.55 32.37 -13.26
CA GLN A 54 10.52 32.20 -12.18
C GLN A 54 10.90 30.72 -12.00
N TRP A 55 9.90 29.84 -12.05
CA TRP A 55 10.16 28.39 -12.00
C TRP A 55 10.99 27.95 -13.21
N ALA A 56 10.66 28.39 -14.43
CA ALA A 56 11.35 27.98 -15.64
C ALA A 56 12.82 28.46 -15.73
N ASN A 57 13.09 29.65 -15.20
CA ASN A 57 14.43 30.24 -15.16
C ASN A 57 15.25 29.78 -13.95
N SER A 58 14.68 28.90 -13.11
CA SER A 58 15.38 28.37 -11.95
C SER A 58 16.56 27.48 -12.38
N PRO A 59 17.60 27.37 -11.55
CA PRO A 59 18.72 26.47 -11.84
C PRO A 59 18.29 25.02 -12.09
N MET A 60 18.97 24.36 -13.02
CA MET A 60 18.55 23.05 -13.55
C MET A 60 18.41 21.95 -12.48
N TYR A 61 19.18 22.03 -11.39
CA TYR A 61 19.08 21.07 -10.28
C TYR A 61 17.69 21.05 -9.63
N ILE A 62 16.94 22.16 -9.65
CA ILE A 62 15.56 22.21 -9.13
C ILE A 62 14.65 21.30 -9.96
N HIS A 63 14.76 21.38 -11.30
CA HIS A 63 14.01 20.52 -12.20
C HIS A 63 14.42 19.05 -12.09
N TYR A 64 15.71 18.76 -11.94
CA TYR A 64 16.19 17.39 -11.72
C TYR A 64 15.67 16.79 -10.43
N THR A 65 15.48 17.59 -9.39
CA THR A 65 14.93 17.12 -8.11
C THR A 65 13.50 16.62 -8.30
N LEU A 66 12.66 17.39 -9.00
CA LEU A 66 11.28 16.97 -9.31
C LEU A 66 11.24 15.68 -10.14
N GLN A 67 12.08 15.60 -11.19
CA GLN A 67 12.14 14.43 -12.06
C GLN A 67 12.68 13.19 -11.34
N ALA A 68 13.64 13.36 -10.43
CA ALA A 68 14.17 12.28 -9.61
C ALA A 68 13.07 11.73 -8.68
N VAL A 69 12.33 12.59 -7.99
CA VAL A 69 11.23 12.16 -7.10
C VAL A 69 10.11 11.47 -7.89
N ALA A 70 9.74 12.01 -9.05
CA ALA A 70 8.81 11.34 -9.98
C ALA A 70 9.32 9.94 -10.39
N GLY A 71 10.61 9.83 -10.71
CA GLY A 71 11.27 8.56 -11.02
C GLY A 71 11.24 7.56 -9.86
N LEU A 72 11.40 8.02 -8.62
CA LEU A 72 11.26 7.18 -7.43
C LEU A 72 9.84 6.64 -7.27
N GLY A 73 8.81 7.45 -7.53
CA GLY A 73 7.42 6.99 -7.54
C GLY A 73 7.18 5.89 -8.56
N LEU A 74 7.67 6.07 -9.79
CA LEU A 74 7.59 5.04 -10.84
C LEU A 74 8.37 3.78 -10.48
N LEU A 75 9.56 3.93 -9.91
CA LEU A 75 10.37 2.81 -9.43
C LEU A 75 9.60 2.02 -8.37
N GLY A 76 8.93 2.70 -7.44
CA GLY A 76 8.05 2.06 -6.45
C GLY A 76 6.93 1.24 -7.09
N CYS A 77 6.26 1.78 -8.11
CA CYS A 77 5.27 1.03 -8.88
C CYS A 77 5.87 -0.22 -9.55
N PHE A 78 7.03 -0.09 -10.21
CA PHE A 78 7.66 -1.24 -10.88
C PHE A 78 8.15 -2.32 -9.92
N ILE A 79 8.61 -1.94 -8.72
CA ILE A 79 8.95 -2.89 -7.65
C ILE A 79 7.72 -3.73 -7.33
N LYS A 80 6.54 -3.12 -7.10
CA LYS A 80 5.32 -3.86 -6.71
C LYS A 80 4.70 -4.65 -7.86
N LEU A 81 4.89 -4.21 -9.11
CA LEU A 81 4.37 -4.86 -10.30
C LEU A 81 5.23 -6.02 -10.83
N TYR A 82 6.46 -6.20 -10.34
CA TYR A 82 7.32 -7.29 -10.81
C TYR A 82 6.75 -8.68 -10.51
N LYS A 83 6.16 -8.86 -9.33
CA LYS A 83 5.38 -10.05 -8.94
C LYS A 83 4.11 -9.59 -8.22
N PRO A 84 3.05 -9.26 -8.97
CA PRO A 84 1.83 -8.72 -8.41
C PRO A 84 1.10 -9.79 -7.61
N ASN A 85 0.57 -9.42 -6.45
CA ASN A 85 -0.35 -10.27 -5.70
C ASN A 85 -1.72 -10.23 -6.40
N GLU A 86 -2.33 -11.39 -6.64
CA GLU A 86 -3.61 -11.52 -7.35
C GLU A 86 -4.72 -10.69 -6.70
N ASP A 87 -4.73 -10.59 -5.38
CA ASP A 87 -5.73 -9.86 -4.61
C ASP A 87 -5.49 -8.33 -4.63
N ALA A 88 -4.24 -7.90 -4.83
CA ALA A 88 -3.85 -6.49 -4.77
C ALA A 88 -3.57 -5.85 -6.15
N LYS A 89 -3.48 -6.65 -7.22
CA LYS A 89 -2.99 -6.19 -8.53
C LYS A 89 -3.76 -5.00 -9.09
N TYR A 90 -5.07 -4.91 -8.86
CA TYR A 90 -5.88 -3.79 -9.36
C TYR A 90 -5.58 -2.47 -8.64
N PHE A 91 -5.26 -2.51 -7.34
CA PHE A 91 -4.79 -1.33 -6.60
C PHE A 91 -3.45 -0.83 -7.15
N GLU A 92 -2.54 -1.76 -7.50
CA GLU A 92 -1.24 -1.43 -8.08
C GLU A 92 -1.33 -0.89 -9.51
N TYR A 93 -2.14 -1.52 -10.37
CA TYR A 93 -2.37 -1.03 -11.72
C TYR A 93 -3.06 0.34 -11.72
N GLY A 94 -4.06 0.53 -10.86
CA GLY A 94 -4.72 1.81 -10.68
C GLY A 94 -3.74 2.89 -10.20
N THR A 95 -2.86 2.53 -9.27
CA THR A 95 -1.81 3.44 -8.77
C THR A 95 -0.87 3.88 -9.87
N LEU A 96 -0.33 2.92 -10.64
CA LEU A 96 0.54 3.25 -11.78
C LEU A 96 -0.22 4.12 -12.80
N GLY A 97 -1.47 3.77 -13.11
CA GLY A 97 -2.30 4.51 -14.04
C GLY A 97 -2.50 5.97 -13.63
N LEU A 98 -2.87 6.23 -12.36
CA LEU A 98 -3.05 7.58 -11.85
C LEU A 98 -1.74 8.37 -11.79
N LEU A 99 -0.63 7.72 -11.39
CA LEU A 99 0.68 8.35 -11.40
C LEU A 99 1.09 8.75 -12.83
N MET A 100 0.84 7.88 -13.81
CA MET A 100 1.09 8.16 -15.22
C MET A 100 0.21 9.29 -15.75
N VAL A 101 -1.07 9.35 -15.39
CA VAL A 101 -1.96 10.47 -15.76
C VAL A 101 -1.38 11.79 -15.24
N GLY A 102 -0.96 11.86 -13.97
CA GLY A 102 -0.33 13.05 -13.41
C GLY A 102 0.94 13.46 -14.15
N LEU A 103 1.82 12.49 -14.47
CA LEU A 103 3.05 12.73 -15.21
C LEU A 103 2.81 13.20 -16.65
N ILE A 104 1.84 12.60 -17.34
CA ILE A 104 1.49 12.99 -18.71
C ILE A 104 0.98 14.43 -18.71
N ILE A 105 0.03 14.79 -17.83
CA ILE A 105 -0.50 16.16 -17.73
C ILE A 105 0.62 17.15 -17.41
N TYR A 106 1.55 16.80 -16.51
CA TYR A 106 2.73 17.62 -16.25
C TYR A 106 3.58 17.86 -17.51
N LEU A 107 3.88 16.80 -18.26
CA LEU A 107 4.73 16.89 -19.46
C LEU A 107 4.05 17.62 -20.62
N THR A 108 2.77 17.35 -20.87
CA THR A 108 2.06 17.86 -22.05
C THR A 108 1.47 19.24 -21.82
N ASN A 109 0.94 19.51 -20.62
CA ASN A 109 0.21 20.74 -20.35
C ASN A 109 1.10 21.75 -19.62
N LEU A 110 1.70 21.37 -18.48
CA LEU A 110 2.47 22.31 -17.68
C LEU A 110 3.81 22.65 -18.33
N ARG A 111 4.60 21.67 -18.77
CA ARG A 111 5.90 21.96 -19.39
C ARG A 111 5.74 22.77 -20.67
N THR A 112 4.73 22.47 -21.48
CA THR A 112 4.40 23.24 -22.69
C THR A 112 3.94 24.65 -22.34
N GLY A 113 3.00 24.79 -21.40
CA GLY A 113 2.50 26.10 -20.97
C GLY A 113 3.59 26.98 -20.36
N ILE A 114 4.53 26.40 -19.60
CA ILE A 114 5.68 27.13 -19.05
C ILE A 114 6.61 27.64 -20.16
N ASN A 115 6.83 26.85 -21.23
CA ASN A 115 7.55 27.35 -22.40
C ASN A 115 6.79 28.52 -23.07
N SER A 116 5.46 28.47 -23.12
CA SER A 116 4.63 29.58 -23.61
C SER A 116 4.75 30.82 -22.73
N CYS A 117 4.83 30.68 -21.41
CA CYS A 117 5.08 31.79 -20.49
C CYS A 117 6.43 32.50 -20.77
N ILE A 118 7.46 31.75 -21.16
CA ILE A 118 8.78 32.32 -21.50
C ILE A 118 8.76 32.98 -22.89
N THR A 119 8.19 32.29 -23.87
CA THR A 119 8.27 32.70 -25.29
C THR A 119 7.22 33.74 -25.67
N GLY A 120 6.16 33.88 -24.88
CA GLY A 120 4.97 34.66 -25.23
C GLY A 120 4.13 34.03 -26.35
N ASN A 121 4.47 32.83 -26.81
CA ASN A 121 3.75 32.14 -27.88
C ASN A 121 2.74 31.15 -27.31
N TRP A 122 1.47 31.51 -27.39
CA TRP A 122 0.34 30.72 -26.90
C TRP A 122 -0.41 29.96 -28.00
N GLY A 123 0.10 30.01 -29.24
CA GLY A 123 -0.53 29.32 -30.38
C GLY A 123 -1.87 29.93 -30.76
N GLU A 124 -2.92 29.10 -30.76
CA GLU A 124 -4.28 29.49 -31.16
C GLU A 124 -5.08 30.18 -30.04
N VAL A 125 -4.57 30.19 -28.81
CA VAL A 125 -5.23 30.78 -27.65
C VAL A 125 -4.49 32.01 -27.15
N ASP A 126 -5.17 32.85 -26.39
CA ASP A 126 -4.56 33.96 -25.67
C ASP A 126 -3.90 33.50 -24.36
N ALA A 127 -3.07 34.38 -23.77
CA ALA A 127 -2.34 34.09 -22.55
C ALA A 127 -3.27 33.75 -21.37
N ALA A 128 -4.42 34.42 -21.25
CA ALA A 128 -5.36 34.18 -20.17
C ALA A 128 -5.96 32.77 -20.26
N THR A 129 -6.40 32.35 -21.45
CA THR A 129 -6.90 30.99 -21.66
C THR A 129 -5.81 29.95 -21.39
N GLY A 130 -4.59 30.18 -21.89
CA GLY A 130 -3.45 29.28 -21.67
C GLY A 130 -3.12 29.08 -20.19
N VAL A 131 -3.02 30.17 -19.43
CA VAL A 131 -2.76 30.13 -17.98
C VAL A 131 -3.91 29.42 -17.23
N ASN A 132 -5.16 29.65 -17.62
CA ASN A 132 -6.30 28.94 -17.01
C ASN A 132 -6.27 27.43 -17.29
N VAL A 133 -5.83 27.01 -18.48
CA VAL A 133 -5.62 25.58 -18.79
C VAL A 133 -4.49 25.00 -17.94
N MET A 134 -3.42 25.75 -17.68
CA MET A 134 -2.35 25.33 -16.76
C MET A 134 -2.87 25.18 -15.33
N ALA A 135 -3.60 26.17 -14.81
CA ALA A 135 -4.22 26.12 -13.50
C ALA A 135 -5.18 24.92 -13.34
N ALA A 136 -6.03 24.68 -14.34
CA ALA A 136 -6.91 23.51 -14.35
C ALA A 136 -6.11 22.19 -14.40
N SER A 137 -4.97 22.17 -15.11
CA SER A 137 -4.08 21.01 -15.17
C SER A 137 -3.45 20.69 -13.81
N GLN A 138 -3.09 21.71 -13.02
CA GLN A 138 -2.64 21.52 -11.64
C GLN A 138 -3.72 20.82 -10.80
N VAL A 139 -4.97 21.27 -10.90
CA VAL A 139 -6.12 20.65 -10.19
C VAL A 139 -6.29 19.19 -10.60
N MET A 140 -6.20 18.87 -11.89
CA MET A 140 -6.27 17.48 -12.37
C MET A 140 -5.15 16.62 -11.78
N ILE A 141 -3.93 17.15 -11.68
CA ILE A 141 -2.80 16.46 -11.05
C ILE A 141 -3.08 16.23 -9.56
N VAL A 142 -3.69 17.18 -8.84
CA VAL A 142 -4.12 16.97 -7.44
C VAL A 142 -5.04 15.76 -7.34
N PHE A 143 -6.08 15.69 -8.17
CA PHE A 143 -7.01 14.55 -8.14
C PHE A 143 -6.31 13.22 -8.45
N ALA A 144 -5.39 13.21 -9.42
CA ALA A 144 -4.64 12.00 -9.75
C ALA A 144 -3.75 11.54 -8.59
N LEU A 145 -2.97 12.45 -7.98
CA LEU A 145 -2.05 12.13 -6.89
C LEU A 145 -2.78 11.82 -5.57
N VAL A 146 -3.89 12.51 -5.26
CA VAL A 146 -4.77 12.13 -4.14
C VAL A 146 -5.35 10.75 -4.39
N GLY A 147 -5.78 10.45 -5.61
CA GLY A 147 -6.26 9.12 -5.98
C GLY A 147 -5.20 8.04 -5.75
N VAL A 148 -3.93 8.31 -6.05
CA VAL A 148 -2.81 7.41 -5.69
C VAL A 148 -2.75 7.17 -4.18
N LEU A 149 -2.80 8.23 -3.37
CA LEU A 149 -2.76 8.08 -1.91
C LEU A 149 -3.97 7.31 -1.37
N VAL A 150 -5.16 7.53 -1.93
CA VAL A 150 -6.38 6.79 -1.57
C VAL A 150 -6.24 5.31 -1.92
N LEU A 151 -5.71 4.97 -3.10
CA LEU A 151 -5.48 3.58 -3.47
C LEU A 151 -4.45 2.91 -2.58
N GLN A 152 -3.35 3.60 -2.25
CA GLN A 152 -2.32 3.06 -1.35
C GLN A 152 -2.85 2.87 0.09
N ALA A 153 -3.66 3.81 0.58
CA ALA A 153 -4.32 3.68 1.87
C ALA A 153 -5.36 2.55 1.89
N GLY A 154 -6.14 2.41 0.80
CA GLY A 154 -7.10 1.33 0.62
C GLY A 154 -6.44 -0.04 0.58
N LEU A 155 -5.31 -0.16 -0.13
CA LEU A 155 -4.52 -1.39 -0.14
C LEU A 155 -3.98 -1.72 1.25
N TYR A 156 -3.41 -0.74 1.96
CA TYR A 156 -2.94 -0.95 3.33
C TYR A 156 -4.07 -1.42 4.25
N TYR A 157 -5.26 -0.82 4.14
CA TYR A 157 -6.43 -1.23 4.91
C TYR A 157 -6.86 -2.67 4.60
N ALA A 158 -6.89 -3.04 3.32
CA ALA A 158 -7.22 -4.40 2.90
C ALA A 158 -6.21 -5.43 3.44
N GLU A 159 -4.91 -5.17 3.30
CA GLU A 159 -3.85 -6.04 3.82
C GLU A 159 -3.91 -6.17 5.35
N TRP A 160 -4.13 -5.06 6.06
CA TRP A 160 -4.27 -5.06 7.51
C TRP A 160 -5.48 -5.90 7.97
N TYR A 161 -6.62 -5.75 7.29
CA TYR A 161 -7.83 -6.50 7.60
C TYR A 161 -7.66 -8.01 7.36
N GLU A 162 -7.06 -8.39 6.22
CA GLU A 162 -6.75 -9.79 5.91
C GLU A 162 -5.79 -10.42 6.93
N ASN A 163 -4.76 -9.68 7.34
CA ASN A 163 -3.80 -10.17 8.33
C ASN A 163 -4.45 -10.40 9.69
N LYS A 164 -5.35 -9.52 10.12
CA LYS A 164 -6.14 -9.73 11.34
C LYS A 164 -6.97 -11.00 11.29
N LEU A 165 -7.66 -11.25 10.19
CA LEU A 165 -8.52 -12.43 10.05
C LEU A 165 -7.70 -13.72 10.05
N LYS A 166 -6.53 -13.73 9.40
CA LYS A 166 -5.60 -14.87 9.43
C LYS A 166 -5.07 -15.14 10.83
N GLU A 167 -4.72 -14.10 11.59
CA GLU A 167 -4.26 -14.25 12.97
C GLU A 167 -5.34 -14.82 13.89
N GLU A 168 -6.61 -14.44 13.72
CA GLU A 168 -7.74 -15.01 14.46
C GLU A 168 -7.94 -16.49 14.12
N PHE A 169 -7.95 -16.83 12.83
CA PHE A 169 -8.09 -18.21 12.36
C PHE A 169 -6.98 -19.14 12.89
N TYR A 170 -5.72 -18.71 12.86
CA TYR A 170 -4.62 -19.52 13.40
C TYR A 170 -4.66 -19.68 14.92
N LYS A 171 -5.22 -18.71 15.66
CA LYS A 171 -5.43 -18.84 17.10
C LYS A 171 -6.52 -19.86 17.41
N GLU A 172 -7.60 -19.87 16.64
CA GLU A 172 -8.67 -20.86 16.76
C GLU A 172 -8.15 -22.26 16.42
N GLU A 173 -7.43 -22.43 15.31
CA GLU A 173 -6.86 -23.72 14.91
C GLU A 173 -5.86 -24.25 15.96
N ALA A 174 -5.03 -23.37 16.54
CA ALA A 174 -4.12 -23.75 17.62
C ALA A 174 -4.86 -24.13 18.91
N ALA A 175 -5.96 -23.46 19.24
CA ALA A 175 -6.79 -23.78 20.39
C ALA A 175 -7.54 -25.11 20.21
N GLU A 176 -8.06 -25.38 19.00
CA GLU A 176 -8.68 -26.65 18.65
C GLU A 176 -7.67 -27.80 18.66
N ALA A 177 -6.47 -27.60 18.11
CA ALA A 177 -5.40 -28.60 18.16
C ALA A 177 -4.93 -28.88 19.59
N ALA A 178 -4.81 -27.84 20.43
CA ALA A 178 -4.49 -28.00 21.84
C ALA A 178 -5.59 -28.75 22.59
N ALA A 179 -6.87 -28.43 22.35
CA ALA A 179 -8.00 -29.13 22.96
C ALA A 179 -8.12 -30.59 22.48
N ALA A 180 -7.79 -30.88 21.21
CA ALA A 180 -7.73 -32.23 20.69
C ALA A 180 -6.58 -33.04 21.29
N ALA A 181 -5.39 -32.44 21.44
CA ALA A 181 -4.26 -33.05 22.12
C ALA A 181 -4.55 -33.32 23.61
N GLU A 182 -5.26 -32.40 24.28
CA GLU A 182 -5.66 -32.58 25.68
C GLU A 182 -6.72 -33.67 25.86
N LYS A 183 -7.64 -33.82 24.90
CA LYS A 183 -8.60 -34.94 24.87
C LYS A 183 -7.90 -36.28 24.62
N GLN A 184 -6.96 -36.34 23.67
CA GLN A 184 -6.16 -37.54 23.41
C GLN A 184 -5.31 -37.94 24.61
N ALA A 185 -4.69 -36.96 25.30
CA ALA A 185 -3.92 -37.22 26.51
C ALA A 185 -4.79 -37.79 27.64
N LYS A 186 -6.02 -37.28 27.84
CA LYS A 186 -6.97 -37.80 28.84
C LYS A 186 -7.48 -39.20 28.48
N GLU A 187 -7.78 -39.46 27.20
CA GLU A 187 -8.15 -40.80 26.72
C GLU A 187 -7.00 -41.82 26.89
N GLU A 188 -5.76 -41.43 26.61
CA GLU A 188 -4.58 -42.28 26.86
C GLU A 188 -4.33 -42.54 28.35
N GLU A 189 -4.60 -41.56 29.21
CA GLU A 189 -4.49 -41.71 30.67
C GLU A 189 -5.59 -42.63 31.25
N GLU A 190 -6.82 -42.51 30.75
CA GLU A 190 -7.95 -43.40 31.13
C GLU A 190 -7.72 -44.83 30.64
N VAL A 191 -7.23 -45.04 29.41
CA VAL A 191 -6.91 -46.37 28.88
C VAL A 191 -5.76 -47.02 29.65
N GLN A 192 -4.74 -46.26 30.05
CA GLN A 192 -3.65 -46.77 30.89
C GLN A 192 -4.13 -47.13 32.30
N ALA A 193 -5.02 -46.34 32.90
CA ALA A 193 -5.63 -46.62 34.20
C ALA A 193 -6.49 -47.90 34.17
N GLU A 194 -7.34 -48.08 33.16
CA GLU A 194 -8.15 -49.30 32.98
C GLU A 194 -7.28 -50.55 32.72
N THR A 195 -6.16 -50.40 32.02
CA THR A 195 -5.24 -51.51 31.74
C THR A 195 -4.48 -51.95 33.00
N GLN A 196 -4.10 -51.00 33.88
CA GLN A 196 -3.49 -51.32 35.17
C GLN A 196 -4.48 -51.98 36.13
N GLU A 197 -5.73 -51.50 36.20
CA GLU A 197 -6.78 -52.08 37.05
C GLU A 197 -7.14 -53.52 36.61
N ASN A 198 -7.21 -53.78 35.30
CA ASN A 198 -7.41 -55.13 34.75
C ASN A 198 -6.20 -56.07 34.98
N ALA A 199 -4.97 -55.53 35.00
CA ALA A 199 -3.78 -56.31 35.31
C ALA A 199 -3.73 -56.73 36.80
N GLU A 200 -4.13 -55.85 37.71
CA GLU A 200 -4.20 -56.14 39.15
C GLU A 200 -5.30 -57.14 39.49
N THR A 201 -6.48 -57.02 38.89
CA THR A 201 -7.60 -57.97 39.09
C THR A 201 -7.30 -59.36 38.51
N SER A 202 -6.64 -59.44 37.35
CA SER A 202 -6.17 -60.71 36.76
C SER A 202 -5.07 -61.37 37.60
N GLY A 203 -4.13 -60.58 38.15
CA GLY A 203 -3.10 -61.04 39.07
C GLY A 203 -3.65 -61.58 40.39
N ALA A 204 -4.68 -60.92 40.95
CA ALA A 204 -5.39 -61.38 42.14
C ALA A 204 -6.14 -62.69 41.90
N ALA A 205 -6.87 -62.82 40.77
CA ALA A 205 -7.59 -64.04 40.43
C ALA A 205 -6.67 -65.27 40.22
N ARG A 206 -5.45 -65.05 39.69
CA ARG A 206 -4.45 -66.11 39.49
C ARG A 206 -3.84 -66.61 40.80
N LYS A 207 -3.62 -65.72 41.78
CA LYS A 207 -3.18 -66.09 43.14
C LYS A 207 -4.24 -66.89 43.90
N THR A 208 -5.52 -66.53 43.79
CA THR A 208 -6.63 -67.22 44.47
C THR A 208 -6.86 -68.65 43.92
N LYS A 209 -6.68 -68.86 42.61
CA LYS A 209 -6.74 -70.21 42.02
C LYS A 209 -5.55 -71.10 42.43
N GLN A 210 -4.37 -70.53 42.64
CA GLN A 210 -3.18 -71.29 43.07
C GLN A 210 -3.27 -71.73 44.54
N THR A 211 -3.78 -70.88 45.44
CA THR A 211 -3.99 -71.23 46.86
C THR A 211 -5.13 -72.24 47.05
N ALA A 212 -6.19 -72.16 46.25
CA ALA A 212 -7.28 -73.15 46.27
C ALA A 212 -6.83 -74.55 45.80
N ARG A 213 -5.91 -74.63 44.83
CA ARG A 213 -5.38 -75.90 44.31
C ARG A 213 -4.39 -76.56 45.28
N LYS A 214 -3.69 -75.78 46.11
CA LYS A 214 -2.74 -76.27 47.13
C LYS A 214 -3.42 -76.80 48.41
N ARG A 215 -4.69 -76.46 48.65
CA ARG A 215 -5.50 -76.97 49.77
C ARG A 215 -6.25 -78.29 49.48
N LYS A 216 -6.18 -78.79 48.24
CA LYS A 216 -6.81 -80.05 47.80
C LYS A 216 -5.79 -81.19 47.55
N SER A 217 -4.56 -81.04 48.03
CA SER A 217 -3.52 -82.08 48.05
C SER A 217 -3.16 -82.44 49.48
#